data_AF-A0A4R8RRU9-F1
#
_entry.id   AF-A0A4R8RRU9-F1
#
_cell.length_a   1.000
_cell.length_b   1.000
_cell.length_c   1.000
_cell.angle_alpha   90.00
_cell.angle_beta   90.00
_cell.angle_gamma   90.00
#
_symmetry.space_group_name_H-M   'P 1'
#
loop_
_entity.id
_entity.type
_entity.pdbx_description
1 polymer ?
#
loop_
_entity_poly.entity_id
_entity_poly.type
_entity_poly.pdbx_seq_one_letter_code
_entity_poly.pdbx_strand_id
1 'polypeptide(L)'
;MRLSIISATVAYAAIPAMALRVSLKYDAIYEQGKRSLSEVACWNPNVPGLFPDHDDWLLQENIAPGILAMPSITGWDHPDCITCWMVTWEEGRMTRMLLAIDGSEDGFVTSRERMNSLTNGKADDFNPLEPLIVTAPREMADERGRKETSDEL
;
A
#
# COMPACT_ATOMS: atom_id res chain seq x y z
N MET A 1 35.84 31.01 33.96
CA MET A 1 34.61 30.97 33.14
C MET A 1 34.18 29.51 32.98
N ARG A 2 33.01 29.14 33.49
CA ARG A 2 32.37 27.83 33.22
C ARG A 2 31.32 28.07 32.15
N LEU A 3 31.49 27.53 30.95
CA LEU A 3 30.46 27.56 29.92
C LEU A 3 29.51 26.38 30.15
N SER A 4 28.28 26.68 30.56
CA SER A 4 27.19 25.69 30.57
C SER A 4 26.62 25.55 29.16
N ILE A 5 26.74 24.35 28.59
CA ILE A 5 26.14 23.99 27.30
C ILE A 5 24.68 23.62 27.59
N ILE A 6 23.74 24.45 27.12
CA ILE A 6 22.31 24.16 27.20
C ILE A 6 21.99 23.24 26.01
N SER A 7 21.78 21.94 26.29
CA SER A 7 21.34 20.98 25.28
C SER A 7 19.86 21.20 24.97
N ALA A 8 19.54 21.66 23.76
CA ALA A 8 18.16 21.83 23.30
C ALA A 8 17.65 20.50 22.76
N THR A 9 16.81 19.81 23.54
CA THR A 9 16.09 18.62 23.08
C THR A 9 14.96 19.04 22.15
N VAL A 10 15.14 18.84 20.84
CA VAL A 10 14.08 19.02 19.85
C VAL A 10 13.09 17.85 20.00
N ALA A 11 11.89 18.13 20.50
CA ALA A 11 10.81 17.15 20.55
C ALA A 11 10.25 16.95 19.13
N TYR A 12 10.50 15.78 18.54
CA TYR A 12 9.92 15.40 17.26
C TYR A 12 8.46 14.97 17.49
N ALA A 13 7.51 15.81 17.08
CA ALA A 13 6.09 15.45 17.10
C ALA A 13 5.82 14.39 16.04
N ALA A 14 5.34 13.21 16.43
CA ALA A 14 4.89 12.20 15.49
C ALA A 14 3.65 12.74 14.74
N ILE A 15 3.75 12.84 13.41
CA ILE A 15 2.60 13.20 12.58
C ILE A 15 1.62 12.03 12.62
N PRO A 16 0.36 12.22 13.02
CA PRO A 16 -0.63 11.15 13.02
C PRO A 16 -0.83 10.65 11.58
N ALA A 17 -0.73 9.33 11.38
CA ALA A 17 -1.06 8.72 10.10
C ALA A 17 -2.53 9.03 9.76
N MET A 18 -2.77 9.74 8.66
CA MET A 18 -4.12 9.99 8.18
C MET A 18 -4.70 8.68 7.66
N ALA A 19 -5.67 8.15 8.40
CA ALA A 19 -6.37 6.93 8.01
C ALA A 19 -7.50 7.30 7.04
N LEU A 20 -7.32 6.99 5.75
CA LEU A 20 -8.30 7.31 4.72
C LEU A 20 -9.48 6.32 4.80
N ARG A 21 -10.72 6.83 4.84
CA ARG A 21 -11.92 6.00 4.68
C ARG A 21 -12.29 5.94 3.21
N VAL A 22 -12.26 4.75 2.63
CA VAL A 22 -12.51 4.51 1.20
C VAL A 22 -13.45 3.34 1.01
N SER A 23 -14.12 3.31 -0.14
CA SER A 23 -14.77 2.08 -0.61
C SER A 23 -13.71 1.07 -1.05
N LEU A 24 -13.94 -0.21 -0.75
CA LEU A 24 -13.18 -1.34 -1.27
C LEU A 24 -14.13 -2.24 -2.06
N LYS A 25 -13.74 -2.59 -3.28
CA LYS A 25 -14.42 -3.59 -4.11
C LYS A 25 -13.42 -4.63 -4.60
N TYR A 26 -13.92 -5.68 -5.24
CA TYR A 26 -13.06 -6.66 -5.89
C TYR A 26 -13.20 -6.62 -7.41
N ASP A 27 -12.16 -7.09 -8.10
CA ASP A 27 -12.16 -7.41 -9.52
C ASP A 27 -11.48 -8.77 -9.73
N ALA A 28 -12.09 -9.61 -10.57
CA ALA A 28 -11.59 -10.94 -10.91
C ALA A 28 -10.27 -10.88 -11.70
N ILE A 29 -9.92 -9.74 -12.32
CA ILE A 29 -8.62 -9.56 -12.98
C ILE A 29 -7.46 -9.80 -12.01
N TYR A 30 -7.61 -9.40 -10.74
CA TYR A 30 -6.61 -9.58 -9.70
C TYR A 30 -6.60 -10.99 -9.09
N GLU A 31 -7.47 -11.89 -9.55
CA GLU A 31 -7.43 -13.32 -9.23
C GLU A 31 -6.65 -14.13 -10.28
N GLN A 32 -6.31 -13.53 -11.41
CA GLN A 32 -5.61 -14.20 -12.50
C GLN A 32 -4.12 -14.30 -12.18
N GLY A 33 -3.72 -15.34 -11.44
CA GLY A 33 -2.33 -15.52 -10.98
C GLY A 33 -1.28 -15.43 -12.09
N LYS A 34 -1.60 -15.95 -13.28
CA LYS A 34 -0.72 -15.94 -14.47
C LYS A 34 -0.74 -14.63 -15.28
N ARG A 35 -1.51 -13.63 -14.87
CA ARG A 35 -1.50 -12.31 -15.52
C ARG A 35 -0.13 -11.67 -15.32
N SER A 36 0.40 -11.08 -16.38
CA SER A 36 1.69 -10.41 -16.32
C SER A 36 1.60 -9.11 -15.52
N LEU A 37 2.60 -8.83 -14.71
CA LEU A 37 2.74 -7.52 -14.06
C LEU A 37 3.08 -6.40 -15.05
N SER A 38 3.45 -6.71 -16.29
CA SER A 38 3.62 -5.68 -17.33
C SER A 38 2.35 -4.92 -17.69
N GLU A 39 1.19 -5.41 -17.24
CA GLU A 39 -0.11 -4.82 -17.50
C GLU A 39 -0.61 -3.90 -16.37
N VAL A 40 0.12 -3.79 -15.25
CA VAL A 40 -0.29 -2.92 -14.13
C VAL A 40 0.41 -1.57 -14.19
N ALA A 41 -0.23 -0.53 -13.67
CA ALA A 41 0.27 0.84 -13.74
C ALA A 41 1.66 1.00 -13.09
N CYS A 42 1.97 0.27 -12.02
CA CYS A 42 3.25 0.38 -11.32
C CYS A 42 4.41 -0.38 -11.98
N TRP A 43 4.28 -0.80 -13.24
CA TRP A 43 5.35 -1.51 -13.94
C TRP A 43 6.05 -0.65 -15.00
N ASN A 44 7.38 -0.77 -15.06
CA ASN A 44 8.21 -0.18 -16.10
C ASN A 44 9.41 -1.09 -16.40
N PRO A 45 9.60 -1.55 -17.65
CA PRO A 45 10.71 -2.45 -17.99
C PRO A 45 12.08 -1.75 -17.93
N ASN A 46 12.08 -0.41 -17.95
CA ASN A 46 13.30 0.40 -17.99
C ASN A 46 13.76 0.88 -16.61
N VAL A 47 13.07 0.49 -15.53
CA VAL A 47 13.42 0.87 -14.15
C VAL A 47 13.63 -0.39 -13.32
N PRO A 48 14.84 -0.97 -13.33
CA PRO A 48 15.17 -2.11 -12.48
C PRO A 48 15.01 -1.76 -10.99
N GLY A 49 14.56 -2.73 -10.20
CA GLY A 49 14.29 -2.59 -8.76
C GLY A 49 13.02 -1.84 -8.37
N LEU A 50 12.14 -1.47 -9.33
CA LEU A 50 10.81 -0.91 -9.01
C LEU A 50 9.99 -1.89 -8.18
N PHE A 51 9.85 -3.14 -8.65
CA PHE A 51 9.38 -4.22 -7.77
C PHE A 51 10.53 -4.76 -6.90
N PRO A 52 10.28 -5.17 -5.64
CA PRO A 52 11.33 -5.54 -4.70
C PRO A 52 12.29 -6.60 -5.25
N ASP A 53 11.78 -7.52 -6.08
CA ASP A 53 12.52 -8.60 -6.73
C ASP A 53 12.23 -8.62 -8.23
N HIS A 54 12.84 -7.71 -8.99
CA HIS A 54 12.56 -7.50 -10.42
C HIS A 54 12.59 -8.76 -11.30
N ASP A 55 13.36 -9.77 -10.91
CA ASP A 55 13.50 -11.02 -11.65
C ASP A 55 12.49 -12.10 -11.21
N ASP A 56 11.93 -12.00 -9.99
CA ASP A 56 11.02 -13.01 -9.43
C ASP A 56 9.55 -12.60 -9.53
N TRP A 57 9.25 -11.30 -9.60
CA TRP A 57 7.89 -10.79 -9.68
C TRP A 57 7.54 -10.41 -11.11
N LEU A 58 7.14 -11.41 -11.89
CA LEU A 58 6.69 -11.24 -13.27
C LEU A 58 5.18 -11.43 -13.42
N LEU A 59 4.58 -12.19 -12.50
CA LEU A 59 3.18 -12.59 -12.51
C LEU A 59 2.47 -12.12 -11.22
N GLN A 60 1.16 -11.92 -11.31
CA GLN A 60 0.35 -11.51 -10.14
C GLN A 60 0.46 -12.48 -8.96
N GLU A 61 0.59 -13.78 -9.21
CA GLU A 61 0.75 -14.79 -8.15
C GLU A 61 2.02 -14.64 -7.32
N ASN A 62 3.02 -13.88 -7.80
CA ASN A 62 4.25 -13.60 -7.06
C ASN A 62 4.02 -12.58 -5.92
N ILE A 63 2.89 -11.84 -5.92
CA ILE A 63 2.60 -10.78 -4.95
C ILE A 63 1.94 -11.36 -3.69
N ALA A 64 2.76 -11.84 -2.76
CA ALA A 64 2.29 -12.45 -1.52
C ALA A 64 1.38 -11.54 -0.64
N PRO A 65 1.64 -10.22 -0.47
CA PRO A 65 0.76 -9.34 0.29
C PRO A 65 -0.67 -9.26 -0.25
N GLY A 66 -0.87 -9.58 -1.53
CA GLY A 66 -2.11 -9.30 -2.25
C GLY A 66 -2.11 -7.92 -2.87
N ILE A 67 -2.86 -7.78 -3.97
CA ILE A 67 -2.85 -6.61 -4.84
C ILE A 67 -3.84 -5.56 -4.32
N LEU A 68 -3.43 -4.29 -4.41
CA LEU A 68 -4.29 -3.13 -4.27
C LEU A 68 -4.15 -2.25 -5.51
N ALA A 69 -5.29 -1.87 -6.08
CA ALA A 69 -5.39 -0.81 -7.07
C ALA A 69 -6.14 0.38 -6.46
N MET A 70 -5.72 1.60 -6.80
CA MET A 70 -6.31 2.82 -6.24
C MET A 70 -6.33 3.99 -7.24
N PRO A 71 -7.20 4.99 -7.04
CA PRO A 71 -7.44 6.00 -8.08
C PRO A 71 -6.29 6.99 -8.27
N SER A 72 -5.42 7.16 -7.26
CA SER A 72 -4.27 8.07 -7.37
C SER A 72 -3.19 7.54 -8.31
N ILE A 73 -3.06 6.21 -8.46
CA ILE A 73 -2.02 5.61 -9.29
C ILE A 73 -2.39 5.72 -10.76
N THR A 74 -1.76 6.68 -11.45
CA THR A 74 -1.96 6.90 -12.90
C THR A 74 -0.79 6.42 -13.76
N GLY A 75 0.29 5.91 -13.15
CA GLY A 75 1.50 5.50 -13.85
C GLY A 75 2.58 4.97 -12.91
N TRP A 76 3.66 4.47 -13.50
CA TRP A 76 4.70 3.71 -12.79
C TRP A 76 5.54 4.55 -11.83
N ASP A 77 5.60 5.85 -12.06
CA ASP A 77 6.33 6.84 -11.27
C ASP A 77 5.50 7.41 -10.11
N HIS A 78 4.28 6.91 -9.91
CA HIS A 78 3.40 7.39 -8.85
C HIS A 78 3.98 7.06 -7.45
N PRO A 79 3.98 8.00 -6.49
CA PRO A 79 4.60 7.82 -5.17
C PRO A 79 3.96 6.73 -4.29
N ASP A 80 2.75 6.27 -4.63
CA ASP A 80 2.08 5.15 -3.97
C ASP A 80 2.41 3.79 -4.60
N CYS A 81 3.13 3.73 -5.72
CA CYS A 81 3.56 2.46 -6.28
C CYS A 81 4.47 1.70 -5.30
N ILE A 82 4.20 0.41 -5.14
CA ILE A 82 4.98 -0.53 -4.32
C ILE A 82 4.94 -0.16 -2.82
N THR A 83 3.83 0.45 -2.40
CA THR A 83 3.62 0.82 -0.99
C THR A 83 2.62 -0.11 -0.34
N CYS A 84 2.86 -0.44 0.93
CA CYS A 84 1.97 -1.27 1.72
C CYS A 84 0.86 -0.43 2.37
N TRP A 85 -0.35 -0.97 2.38
CA TRP A 85 -1.53 -0.32 2.95
C TRP A 85 -2.23 -1.27 3.92
N MET A 86 -2.49 -0.79 5.14
CA MET A 86 -3.16 -1.57 6.18
C MET A 86 -4.67 -1.39 6.07
N VAL A 87 -5.31 -2.24 5.28
CA VAL A 87 -6.74 -2.15 4.99
C VAL A 87 -7.55 -2.82 6.11
N THR A 88 -8.36 -2.03 6.80
CA THR A 88 -9.13 -2.44 7.98
C THR A 88 -10.62 -2.35 7.71
N TRP A 89 -11.31 -3.48 7.86
CA TRP A 89 -12.77 -3.53 7.97
C TRP A 89 -13.14 -3.45 9.46
N GLU A 90 -13.55 -2.26 9.89
CA GLU A 90 -13.76 -1.93 11.30
C GLU A 90 -14.85 -2.78 11.96
N GLU A 91 -15.94 -3.04 11.25
CA GLU A 91 -17.07 -3.80 11.77
C GLU A 91 -16.68 -5.25 12.11
N GLY A 92 -15.89 -5.89 11.25
CA GLY A 92 -15.36 -7.22 11.50
C GLY A 92 -14.08 -7.25 12.32
N ARG A 93 -13.47 -6.09 12.60
CA ARG A 93 -12.17 -5.96 13.29
C ARG A 93 -11.07 -6.77 12.61
N MET A 94 -11.07 -6.76 11.29
CA MET A 94 -10.11 -7.48 10.47
C MET A 94 -9.23 -6.49 9.71
N THR A 95 -7.91 -6.74 9.72
CA THR A 95 -6.94 -5.95 8.96
C THR A 95 -6.16 -6.86 8.02
N ARG A 96 -5.92 -6.38 6.80
CA ARG A 96 -5.07 -7.03 5.80
C ARG A 96 -4.12 -5.99 5.23
N MET A 97 -2.85 -6.35 5.14
CA MET A 97 -1.87 -5.60 4.37
C MET A 97 -2.10 -5.90 2.89
N LEU A 98 -2.16 -4.88 2.04
CA LEU A 98 -2.18 -5.02 0.58
C LEU A 98 -1.09 -4.14 -0.04
N LEU A 99 -0.55 -4.56 -1.18
CA LEU A 99 0.48 -3.82 -1.92
C LEU A 99 -0.14 -3.05 -3.09
N ALA A 100 0.06 -1.73 -3.11
CA ALA A 100 -0.41 -0.88 -4.18
C ALA A 100 0.44 -1.04 -5.45
N ILE A 101 -0.17 -1.52 -6.54
CA ILE A 101 0.55 -1.81 -7.80
C ILE A 101 -0.16 -1.32 -9.06
N ASP A 102 -1.39 -0.82 -8.95
CA ASP A 102 -2.22 -0.51 -10.12
C ASP A 102 -3.17 0.66 -9.88
N GLY A 103 -3.70 1.21 -10.98
CA GLY A 103 -4.73 2.25 -10.95
C GLY A 103 -6.14 1.68 -10.89
N SER A 104 -7.07 2.43 -10.32
CA SER A 104 -8.51 2.14 -10.41
C SER A 104 -9.29 3.39 -10.85
N GLU A 105 -10.50 3.21 -11.38
CA GLU A 105 -11.37 4.35 -11.73
C GLU A 105 -11.89 5.06 -10.47
N ASP A 106 -12.29 4.29 -9.45
CA ASP A 106 -12.86 4.77 -8.21
C ASP A 106 -12.64 3.76 -7.08
N GLY A 107 -12.43 4.29 -5.87
CA GLY A 107 -12.22 3.49 -4.67
C GLY A 107 -11.01 2.56 -4.77
N PHE A 108 -10.82 1.75 -3.74
CA PHE A 108 -9.81 0.71 -3.72
C PHE A 108 -10.36 -0.56 -4.37
N VAL A 109 -9.50 -1.27 -5.11
CA VAL A 109 -9.85 -2.55 -5.75
C VAL A 109 -8.81 -3.61 -5.40
N THR A 110 -9.26 -4.82 -5.09
CA THR A 110 -8.39 -5.97 -4.81
C THR A 110 -8.99 -7.25 -5.41
N SER A 111 -8.41 -8.41 -5.14
CA SER A 111 -8.98 -9.69 -5.55
C SER A 111 -10.13 -10.12 -4.62
N ARG A 112 -11.08 -10.90 -5.13
CA ARG A 112 -12.22 -11.38 -4.31
C ARG A 112 -11.72 -12.27 -3.17
N GLU A 113 -10.72 -13.10 -3.39
CA GLU A 113 -10.02 -13.85 -2.33
C GLU A 113 -9.56 -12.93 -1.19
N ARG A 114 -8.90 -11.81 -1.50
CA ARG A 114 -8.39 -10.88 -0.49
C ARG A 114 -9.52 -10.14 0.22
N MET A 115 -10.55 -9.71 -0.50
CA MET A 115 -11.74 -9.10 0.10
C MET A 115 -12.49 -10.09 1.00
N ASN A 116 -12.58 -11.37 0.63
CA ASN A 116 -13.12 -12.43 1.48
C ASN A 116 -12.26 -12.66 2.73
N SER A 117 -10.93 -12.64 2.59
CA SER A 117 -10.02 -12.76 3.74
C SER A 117 -10.21 -11.62 4.74
N LEU A 118 -10.59 -10.43 4.27
CA LEU A 118 -10.88 -9.26 5.09
C LEU A 118 -12.28 -9.35 5.73
N THR A 119 -13.27 -9.86 4.99
CA THR A 119 -14.70 -9.82 5.37
C THR A 119 -15.24 -11.14 5.92
N ASN A 120 -14.36 -12.11 6.18
CA ASN A 120 -14.73 -13.46 6.61
C ASN A 120 -15.68 -14.18 5.63
N GLY A 121 -15.36 -14.10 4.33
CA GLY A 121 -16.08 -14.78 3.26
C GLY A 121 -17.32 -14.05 2.74
N LYS A 122 -17.44 -12.74 3.02
CA LYS A 122 -18.62 -11.93 2.69
C LYS A 122 -18.39 -10.92 1.55
N ALA A 123 -17.41 -11.14 0.67
CA ALA A 123 -17.12 -10.18 -0.40
C ALA A 123 -18.36 -9.91 -1.28
N ASP A 124 -19.19 -10.93 -1.50
CA ASP A 124 -20.38 -10.87 -2.36
C ASP A 124 -21.58 -10.16 -1.69
N ASP A 125 -21.52 -9.85 -0.38
CA ASP A 125 -22.56 -9.10 0.34
C ASP A 125 -22.50 -7.59 0.03
N PHE A 126 -21.37 -7.11 -0.51
CA PHE A 126 -21.14 -5.69 -0.79
C PHE A 126 -21.36 -5.38 -2.27
N ASN A 127 -21.92 -4.20 -2.55
CA ASN A 127 -22.25 -3.78 -3.91
C ASN A 127 -22.17 -2.25 -4.05
N PRO A 128 -22.34 -1.67 -5.25
CA PRO A 128 -22.22 -0.22 -5.43
C PRO A 128 -23.22 0.63 -4.60
N LEU A 129 -24.37 0.08 -4.21
CA LEU A 129 -25.34 0.77 -3.34
C LEU A 129 -24.98 0.62 -1.86
N GLU A 130 -24.38 -0.51 -1.49
CA GLU A 130 -23.92 -0.83 -0.14
C GLU A 130 -22.44 -1.23 -0.16
N PRO A 131 -21.52 -0.25 -0.32
CA PRO A 131 -20.11 -0.53 -0.49
C PRO A 131 -19.47 -0.95 0.83
N LEU A 132 -18.48 -1.84 0.75
CA LEU A 132 -17.58 -2.07 1.87
C LEU A 132 -16.74 -0.82 2.11
N ILE A 133 -16.86 -0.23 3.29
CA ILE A 133 -16.03 0.90 3.71
C ILE A 133 -14.91 0.39 4.61
N VAL A 134 -13.68 0.74 4.24
CA VAL A 134 -12.45 0.39 4.97
C VAL A 134 -11.68 1.63 5.38
N THR A 135 -10.91 1.51 6.45
CA THR A 135 -9.85 2.46 6.80
C THR A 135 -8.54 1.91 6.25
N ALA A 136 -7.75 2.72 5.55
CA ALA A 136 -6.49 2.28 4.96
C ALA A 136 -5.38 3.33 5.09
N PRO A 137 -4.61 3.35 6.20
CA PRO A 137 -3.36 4.10 6.25
C PRO A 137 -2.27 3.39 5.44
N ARG A 138 -1.44 4.20 4.76
CA ARG A 138 -0.17 3.76 4.18
C ARG A 138 0.80 3.41 5.30
N GLU A 139 1.48 2.27 5.16
CA GLU A 139 2.60 1.92 6.02
C GLU A 139 3.78 2.83 5.69
N MET A 140 4.12 3.73 6.60
CA MET A 140 5.34 4.53 6.49
C MET A 140 6.51 3.63 6.87
N ALA A 141 7.40 3.35 5.93
CA ALA A 141 8.69 2.76 6.26
C ALA A 141 9.35 3.64 7.34
N ASP A 142 9.72 3.04 8.47
CA ASP A 142 10.39 3.75 9.56
C ASP A 142 11.73 4.31 9.03
N GLU A 143 11.78 5.60 8.72
CA GLU A 143 12.96 6.29 8.20
C GLU A 143 14.10 6.43 9.23
N ARG A 144 13.94 5.85 10.43
CA ARG A 144 14.89 5.98 11.55
C ARG A 144 16.28 5.39 11.30
N GLY A 145 16.52 4.76 10.15
CA GLY A 145 17.80 4.16 9.78
C GLY A 145 18.65 4.90 8.72
N ARG A 146 18.23 6.02 8.11
CA ARG A 146 18.95 6.62 6.96
C ARG A 146 19.58 8.00 7.20
N LYS A 147 20.14 8.26 8.39
CA LYS A 147 20.92 9.49 8.58
C LYS A 147 22.09 9.31 9.54
N GLU A 148 23.12 8.61 9.09
CA GLU A 148 24.48 8.72 9.66
C GLU A 148 25.53 8.33 8.62
N THR A 149 25.68 9.18 7.59
CA THR A 149 26.91 9.34 6.78
C THR A 149 26.63 10.49 5.82
N SER A 150 26.84 11.70 6.30
CA SER A 150 27.17 12.87 5.49
C SER A 150 27.30 14.07 6.43
N ASP A 151 28.21 13.98 7.40
CA ASP A 151 28.73 15.15 8.12
C ASP A 151 30.19 14.85 8.54
N GLU A 152 30.97 14.29 7.62
CA GLU A 152 32.43 14.45 7.61
C GLU A 152 32.78 15.25 6.37
N LEU A 153 32.87 16.58 6.52
CA LEU A 153 33.72 17.53 5.78
C LEU A 153 33.63 18.92 6.44
#